data_AF-A0A417CMS4-F1
#
_entry.id   AF-A0A417CMS4-F1
#
_cell.length_a   1.000
_cell.length_b   1.000
_cell.length_c   1.000
_cell.angle_alpha   90.00
_cell.angle_beta   90.00
_cell.angle_gamma   90.00
#
_symmetry.space_group_name_H-M   'P 1'
#
loop_
_entity.id
_entity.type
_entity.pdbx_description
1 polymer ?
#
loop_
_entity_poly.entity_id
_entity_poly.type
_entity_poly.pdbx_seq_one_letter_code
_entity_poly.pdbx_strand_id
1 'polypeptide(L)'
;MTWIDTITVVISVLLGIGICFLPNSASEWIATKASLHSFGIRNLPRKNDKTDTLANTVLFFLLVFSCTYWLIPDITIAYILYSLLYLISCFLLLAQCCRISKSYSEGHHLAFFLAMALMMVLSYISAMSVFNGHQVVDDLLVFRKHLAHNELFEILYYFQNHEIFSVILQGLLFFSSFYMIWAQFKYMRLESNYKARNIVFLWIKVLFVCAIMLGLSWGGYALLDMAYYVKR
;
A
#
# COMPACT_ATOMS: atom_id res chain seq x y z
N MET A 1 15.88 -3.18 15.01
CA MET A 1 15.78 -2.05 14.07
C MET A 1 17.18 -1.70 13.63
N THR A 2 17.47 -1.90 12.34
CA THR A 2 18.78 -1.65 11.73
C THR A 2 18.95 -0.17 11.36
N TRP A 3 20.16 0.28 11.04
CA TRP A 3 20.39 1.64 10.52
C TRP A 3 19.62 1.90 9.21
N ILE A 4 19.45 0.87 8.37
CA ILE A 4 18.67 0.94 7.13
C ILE A 4 17.19 1.18 7.43
N ASP A 5 16.64 0.55 8.46
CA ASP A 5 15.26 0.75 8.89
C ASP A 5 15.03 2.19 9.35
N THR A 6 15.94 2.72 10.16
CA THR A 6 15.90 4.10 10.62
C THR A 6 15.93 5.07 9.45
N ILE A 7 16.84 4.85 8.49
CA ILE A 7 16.92 5.66 7.27
C ILE A 7 15.61 5.58 6.48
N THR A 8 15.05 4.38 6.31
CA THR A 8 13.79 4.15 5.58
C THR A 8 12.64 4.90 6.21
N VAL A 9 12.51 4.85 7.55
CA VAL A 9 11.47 5.57 8.30
C VAL A 9 11.67 7.08 8.14
N VAL A 10 12.88 7.59 8.37
CA VAL A 10 13.17 9.03 8.30
C VAL A 10 12.89 9.58 6.90
N ILE A 11 13.38 8.93 5.84
CA ILE A 11 13.15 9.36 4.46
C ILE A 11 11.65 9.32 4.15
N SER A 12 10.94 8.26 4.55
CA SER A 12 9.50 8.15 4.29
C SER A 12 8.72 9.27 4.98
N VAL A 13 9.04 9.58 6.24
CA VAL A 13 8.42 10.67 6.99
C VAL A 13 8.73 12.03 6.35
N LEU A 14 9.98 12.29 5.97
CA LEU A 14 10.38 13.54 5.31
C LEU A 14 9.66 13.72 3.97
N LEU A 15 9.52 12.66 3.17
CA LEU A 15 8.75 12.68 1.92
C LEU A 15 7.27 12.94 2.19
N GLY A 16 6.68 12.32 3.21
CA GLY A 16 5.30 12.57 3.63
C GLY A 16 5.06 14.02 4.06
N ILE A 17 6.00 14.60 4.83
CA ILE A 17 5.97 16.02 5.21
C ILE A 17 6.07 16.89 3.95
N GLY A 18 7.01 16.62 3.04
CA GLY A 18 7.18 17.36 1.79
C GLY A 18 5.92 17.36 0.92
N ILE A 19 5.20 16.23 0.87
CA ILE A 19 3.91 16.11 0.19
C ILE A 19 2.84 17.03 0.79
N CYS A 20 2.84 17.24 2.11
CA CYS A 20 1.85 18.09 2.78
C CYS A 20 2.02 19.57 2.44
N PHE A 21 3.25 20.00 2.14
CA PHE A 21 3.61 21.39 1.84
C PHE A 21 3.88 21.64 0.36
N LEU A 22 3.46 20.71 -0.51
CA LEU A 22 3.70 20.82 -1.93
C LEU A 22 2.91 22.02 -2.50
N PRO A 23 3.57 22.97 -3.19
CA PRO A 23 2.88 24.15 -3.72
C PRO A 23 1.86 23.74 -4.79
N ASN A 24 0.75 24.49 -4.88
CA ASN A 24 -0.35 24.17 -5.78
C ASN A 24 0.11 23.98 -7.24
N SER A 25 1.08 24.77 -7.72
CA SER A 25 1.67 24.63 -9.06
C SER A 25 2.37 23.29 -9.29
N ALA A 26 3.14 22.80 -8.31
CA ALA A 26 3.77 21.48 -8.38
C ALA A 26 2.72 20.37 -8.27
N SER A 27 1.70 20.57 -7.44
CA SER A 27 0.58 19.65 -7.25
C SER A 27 -0.22 19.46 -8.55
N GLU A 28 -0.48 20.55 -9.28
CA GLU A 28 -1.15 20.53 -10.57
C GLU A 28 -0.28 19.93 -11.67
N TRP A 29 1.03 20.21 -11.65
CA TRP A 29 1.98 19.59 -12.57
C TRP A 29 2.01 18.07 -12.41
N ILE A 30 2.11 17.58 -11.15
CA ILE A 30 2.04 16.14 -10.83
C ILE A 30 0.69 15.60 -11.27
N ALA A 31 -0.41 16.26 -10.93
CA ALA A 31 -1.74 15.80 -11.30
C ALA A 31 -1.91 15.69 -12.82
N THR A 32 -1.42 16.64 -13.60
CA THR A 32 -1.58 16.65 -15.07
C THR A 32 -0.73 15.57 -15.74
N LYS A 33 0.47 15.33 -15.23
CA LYS A 33 1.40 14.33 -15.78
C LYS A 33 1.11 12.91 -15.29
N ALA A 34 0.82 12.73 -14.00
CA ALA A 34 0.50 11.43 -13.43
C ALA A 34 -0.93 10.96 -13.75
N SER A 35 -1.89 11.88 -13.96
CA SER A 35 -3.20 11.50 -14.52
C SER A 35 -3.18 11.25 -16.02
N LEU A 36 -2.05 11.49 -16.70
CA LEU A 36 -1.86 11.40 -18.15
C LEU A 36 -3.15 11.77 -18.89
N HIS A 37 -3.52 13.06 -18.89
CA HIS A 37 -4.79 13.62 -19.39
C HIS A 37 -5.42 12.97 -20.65
N SER A 38 -4.63 12.29 -21.51
CA SER A 38 -5.06 11.52 -22.68
C SER A 38 -4.82 9.99 -22.65
N PHE A 39 -3.97 9.47 -21.75
CA PHE A 39 -3.62 8.05 -21.66
C PHE A 39 -4.34 7.39 -20.48
N GLY A 40 -5.57 6.96 -20.73
CA GLY A 40 -6.20 5.94 -19.89
C GLY A 40 -7.61 6.25 -19.43
N ILE A 41 -8.00 7.52 -19.27
CA ILE A 41 -9.39 7.87 -18.93
C ILE A 41 -10.27 7.75 -20.18
N ARG A 42 -10.95 6.61 -20.32
CA ARG A 42 -11.89 6.32 -21.41
C ARG A 42 -13.33 6.50 -20.95
N ASN A 43 -14.13 7.21 -21.74
CA ASN A 43 -15.58 7.22 -21.56
C ASN A 43 -16.13 5.84 -21.96
N LEU A 44 -16.93 5.23 -21.09
CA LEU A 44 -17.72 4.04 -21.36
C LEU A 44 -19.15 4.48 -21.67
N PRO A 45 -19.51 4.71 -22.95
CA PRO A 45 -20.81 5.26 -23.32
C PRO A 45 -21.98 4.39 -22.87
N ARG A 46 -21.82 3.06 -22.78
CA ARG A 46 -22.86 2.15 -22.26
C ARG A 46 -23.15 2.30 -20.77
N LYS A 47 -22.25 2.90 -19.99
CA LYS A 47 -22.39 3.05 -18.53
C LYS A 47 -22.44 4.52 -18.07
N ASN A 48 -22.37 5.49 -18.99
CA ASN A 48 -22.18 6.91 -18.69
C ASN A 48 -21.05 7.16 -17.67
N ASP A 49 -19.97 6.38 -17.78
CA ASP A 49 -18.90 6.31 -16.78
C ASP A 49 -17.53 6.55 -17.41
N LYS A 50 -16.52 6.86 -16.58
CA LYS A 50 -15.12 7.03 -17.00
C LYS A 50 -14.28 5.93 -16.35
N THR A 51 -13.50 5.21 -17.14
CA THR A 51 -12.51 4.24 -16.62
C THR A 51 -11.10 4.74 -16.81
N ASP A 52 -10.28 4.67 -15.77
CA ASP A 52 -8.84 4.92 -15.82
C ASP A 52 -8.08 3.62 -16.12
N THR A 53 -7.64 3.48 -17.37
CA THR A 53 -6.92 2.30 -17.87
C THR A 53 -5.55 2.17 -17.22
N LEU A 54 -4.86 3.27 -16.91
CA LEU A 54 -3.55 3.22 -16.27
C LEU A 54 -3.69 2.71 -14.84
N ALA A 55 -4.60 3.30 -14.07
CA ALA A 55 -4.85 2.88 -12.70
C ALA A 55 -5.30 1.42 -12.62
N ASN A 56 -6.16 0.97 -13.53
CA ASN A 56 -6.58 -0.44 -13.59
C ASN A 56 -5.42 -1.38 -13.96
N THR A 57 -4.53 -0.97 -14.86
CA THR A 57 -3.31 -1.74 -15.18
C THR A 57 -2.37 -1.83 -13.98
N VAL A 58 -2.17 -0.73 -13.25
CA VAL A 58 -1.37 -0.74 -12.02
C VAL A 58 -2.04 -1.60 -10.95
N LEU A 59 -3.36 -1.52 -10.77
CA LEU A 59 -4.11 -2.40 -9.87
C LEU A 59 -3.92 -3.87 -10.22
N PHE A 60 -3.93 -4.22 -11.51
CA PHE A 60 -3.67 -5.59 -11.96
C PHE A 60 -2.25 -6.04 -11.57
N PHE A 61 -1.22 -5.24 -11.86
CA PHE A 61 0.15 -5.58 -11.49
C PHE A 61 0.35 -5.67 -9.97
N LEU A 62 -0.29 -4.80 -9.20
CA LEU A 62 -0.26 -4.84 -7.73
C LEU A 62 -0.94 -6.07 -7.17
N LEU A 63 -2.08 -6.47 -7.74
CA LEU A 63 -2.78 -7.70 -7.38
C LEU A 63 -1.90 -8.92 -7.65
N VAL A 64 -1.37 -9.03 -8.87
CA VAL A 64 -0.49 -10.14 -9.27
C VAL A 64 0.72 -10.17 -8.35
N PHE A 65 1.42 -9.04 -8.18
CA PHE A 65 2.58 -8.94 -7.31
C PHE A 65 2.27 -9.39 -5.88
N SER A 66 1.22 -8.85 -5.25
CA SER A 66 0.87 -9.17 -3.86
C SER A 66 0.53 -10.65 -3.67
N CYS A 67 -0.05 -11.29 -4.70
CA CYS A 67 -0.39 -12.71 -4.70
C CYS A 67 0.73 -13.65 -5.18
N THR A 68 1.84 -13.13 -5.69
CA THR A 68 2.90 -14.00 -6.27
C THR A 68 4.32 -13.55 -5.94
N TYR A 69 4.51 -12.59 -5.03
CA TYR A 69 5.82 -12.05 -4.70
C TYR A 69 6.78 -13.13 -4.19
N TRP A 70 6.25 -14.17 -3.53
CA TRP A 70 7.04 -15.29 -3.01
C TRP A 70 7.70 -16.13 -4.11
N LEU A 71 7.30 -15.99 -5.38
CA LEU A 71 7.95 -16.63 -6.53
C LEU A 71 9.23 -15.90 -6.99
N ILE A 72 9.48 -14.67 -6.54
CA ILE A 72 10.63 -13.87 -6.95
C ILE A 72 11.88 -14.34 -6.19
N PRO A 73 12.93 -14.88 -6.85
CA PRO A 73 14.01 -15.63 -6.19
C PRO A 73 14.77 -14.86 -5.09
N ASP A 74 14.79 -13.52 -5.14
CA ASP A 74 15.38 -12.66 -4.11
C ASP A 74 14.33 -11.71 -3.53
N ILE A 75 14.19 -11.70 -2.20
CA ILE A 75 13.24 -10.82 -1.52
C ILE A 75 13.63 -9.34 -1.66
N THR A 76 14.93 -9.04 -1.82
CA THR A 76 15.42 -7.69 -2.07
C THR A 76 14.86 -7.16 -3.39
N ILE A 77 14.84 -8.00 -4.43
CA ILE A 77 14.24 -7.66 -5.73
C ILE A 77 12.74 -7.47 -5.58
N ALA A 78 12.05 -8.32 -4.80
CA ALA A 78 10.63 -8.15 -4.51
C ALA A 78 10.35 -6.79 -3.83
N TYR A 79 11.15 -6.40 -2.83
CA TYR A 79 11.01 -5.10 -2.19
C TYR A 79 11.27 -3.94 -3.15
N ILE A 80 12.29 -4.01 -4.01
CA ILE A 80 12.55 -2.97 -5.02
C ILE A 80 11.35 -2.82 -5.97
N LEU A 81 10.84 -3.95 -6.50
CA LEU A 81 9.67 -3.95 -7.38
C LEU A 81 8.44 -3.40 -6.66
N TYR A 82 8.23 -3.78 -5.40
CA TYR A 82 7.17 -3.22 -4.58
C TYR A 82 7.32 -1.71 -4.42
N SER A 83 8.51 -1.20 -4.05
CA SER A 83 8.76 0.24 -3.89
C SER A 83 8.52 1.03 -5.18
N LEU A 84 8.85 0.47 -6.34
CA LEU A 84 8.56 1.09 -7.64
C LEU A 84 7.06 1.17 -7.91
N LEU A 85 6.33 0.06 -7.72
CA LEU A 85 4.86 0.02 -7.87
C LEU A 85 4.17 0.94 -6.83
N TYR A 86 4.71 0.98 -5.62
CA TYR A 86 4.26 1.83 -4.54
C TYR A 86 4.44 3.31 -4.90
N LEU A 87 5.60 3.69 -5.43
CA LEU A 87 5.88 5.06 -5.88
C LEU A 87 4.91 5.50 -6.99
N ILE A 88 4.63 4.62 -7.97
CA ILE A 88 3.63 4.90 -9.00
C ILE A 88 2.24 5.09 -8.36
N SER A 89 1.89 4.24 -7.39
CA SER A 89 0.64 4.35 -6.63
C SER A 89 0.53 5.67 -5.88
N CYS A 90 1.62 6.13 -5.26
CA CYS A 90 1.73 7.42 -4.61
C CYS A 90 1.48 8.57 -5.59
N PHE A 91 2.09 8.55 -6.78
CA PHE A 91 1.85 9.59 -7.79
C PHE A 91 0.41 9.62 -8.29
N LEU A 92 -0.20 8.46 -8.53
CA LEU A 92 -1.62 8.37 -8.91
C LEU A 92 -2.53 8.89 -7.79
N LEU A 93 -2.23 8.54 -6.55
CA LEU A 93 -2.96 9.02 -5.38
C LEU A 93 -2.87 10.54 -5.24
N LEU A 94 -1.65 11.09 -5.34
CA LEU A 94 -1.40 12.53 -5.26
C LEU A 94 -2.13 13.28 -6.37
N ALA A 95 -2.11 12.76 -7.61
CA ALA A 95 -2.84 13.36 -8.72
C ALA A 95 -4.34 13.49 -8.42
N GLN A 96 -4.95 12.47 -7.81
CA GLN A 96 -6.36 12.54 -7.42
C GLN A 96 -6.58 13.46 -6.22
N CYS A 97 -5.69 13.42 -5.24
CA CYS A 97 -5.74 14.30 -4.08
C CYS A 97 -5.78 15.77 -4.51
N CYS A 98 -4.91 16.17 -5.44
CA CYS A 98 -4.85 17.53 -5.99
C CYS A 98 -6.14 17.92 -6.73
N ARG A 99 -6.82 16.97 -7.40
CA ARG A 99 -8.09 17.25 -8.09
C ARG A 99 -9.23 17.49 -7.11
N ILE A 100 -9.27 16.73 -6.03
CA ILE A 100 -10.32 16.83 -5.00
C ILE A 100 -10.11 18.11 -4.16
N SER A 101 -8.86 18.41 -3.81
CA SER A 101 -8.52 19.50 -2.90
C SER A 101 -8.63 20.91 -3.50
N LYS A 102 -8.83 21.05 -4.84
CA LYS A 102 -8.93 22.37 -5.51
C LYS A 102 -9.99 23.30 -4.93
N SER A 103 -11.04 22.73 -4.33
CA SER A 103 -12.17 23.48 -3.77
C SER A 103 -12.09 23.68 -2.25
N TYR A 104 -11.01 23.21 -1.62
CA TYR A 104 -10.86 23.22 -0.16
C TYR A 104 -10.19 24.51 0.33
N SER A 105 -10.53 24.95 1.54
CA SER A 105 -9.75 25.99 2.22
C SER A 105 -8.37 25.47 2.61
N GLU A 106 -7.41 26.36 2.83
CA GLU A 106 -6.01 25.98 3.14
C GLU A 106 -5.91 24.97 4.29
N GLY A 107 -6.66 25.18 5.38
CA GLY A 107 -6.68 24.25 6.52
C GLY A 107 -7.24 22.86 6.16
N HIS A 108 -8.28 22.80 5.33
CA HIS A 108 -8.84 21.53 4.85
C HIS A 108 -7.90 20.84 3.87
N HIS A 109 -7.21 21.62 3.02
CA HIS A 109 -6.20 21.11 2.11
C HIS A 109 -5.05 20.44 2.89
N LEU A 110 -4.49 21.14 3.88
CA LEU A 110 -3.41 20.61 4.70
C LEU A 110 -3.83 19.35 5.46
N ALA A 111 -4.99 19.38 6.13
CA ALA A 111 -5.49 18.23 6.89
C ALA A 111 -5.81 17.02 5.98
N PHE A 112 -6.29 17.27 4.75
CA PHE A 112 -6.51 16.23 3.76
C PHE A 112 -5.19 15.58 3.33
N PHE A 113 -4.19 16.38 2.94
CA PHE A 113 -2.88 15.87 2.53
C PHE A 113 -2.15 15.17 3.67
N LEU A 114 -2.26 15.67 4.91
CA LEU A 114 -1.68 15.03 6.08
C LEU A 114 -2.28 13.64 6.31
N ALA A 115 -3.60 13.48 6.17
CA ALA A 115 -4.24 12.17 6.30
C ALA A 115 -3.73 11.19 5.23
N MET A 116 -3.61 11.65 3.98
CA MET A 116 -3.11 10.83 2.88
C MET A 116 -1.63 10.46 3.06
N ALA A 117 -0.80 11.42 3.47
CA ALA A 117 0.63 11.22 3.75
C ALA A 117 0.84 10.25 4.92
N LEU A 118 0.05 10.36 5.99
CA LEU A 118 0.10 9.42 7.12
C LEU A 118 -0.17 7.99 6.65
N MET A 119 -1.24 7.79 5.87
CA MET A 119 -1.55 6.48 5.31
C MET A 119 -0.42 5.97 4.43
N MET A 120 0.15 6.82 3.56
CA MET A 120 1.23 6.45 2.65
C MET A 120 2.51 6.05 3.40
N VAL A 121 2.88 6.78 4.45
CA VAL A 121 4.11 6.51 5.19
C VAL A 121 3.97 5.22 5.99
N LEU A 122 2.86 5.07 6.72
CA LEU A 122 2.66 3.89 7.57
C LEU A 122 2.46 2.62 6.75
N SER A 123 1.75 2.66 5.62
CA SER A 123 1.59 1.50 4.76
C SER A 123 2.93 1.06 4.14
N TYR A 124 3.76 2.01 3.70
CA TYR A 124 5.08 1.70 3.14
C TYR A 124 5.99 1.05 4.18
N ILE A 125 6.13 1.67 5.36
CA ILE A 125 6.98 1.14 6.44
C ILE A 125 6.49 -0.25 6.88
N SER A 126 5.17 -0.45 6.97
CA SER A 126 4.57 -1.74 7.32
C SER A 126 4.87 -2.81 6.27
N ALA A 127 4.71 -2.49 4.98
CA ALA A 127 4.97 -3.41 3.87
C ALA A 127 6.46 -3.67 3.64
N MET A 128 7.34 -2.74 4.04
CA MET A 128 8.78 -2.96 4.03
C MET A 128 9.28 -3.74 5.26
N SER A 129 8.37 -4.33 6.05
CA SER A 129 8.72 -5.22 7.17
C SER A 129 9.58 -4.55 8.25
N VAL A 130 9.49 -3.22 8.38
CA VAL A 130 10.28 -2.50 9.39
C VAL A 130 9.76 -2.79 10.80
N PHE A 131 8.43 -2.90 10.98
CA PHE A 131 7.84 -3.10 12.31
C PHE A 131 7.96 -4.54 12.84
N ASN A 132 8.13 -5.54 11.97
CA ASN A 132 8.35 -6.94 12.38
C ASN A 132 9.83 -7.34 12.39
N GLY A 133 10.75 -6.42 12.09
CA GLY A 133 12.18 -6.69 12.06
C GLY A 133 12.60 -7.62 10.92
N HIS A 134 11.90 -7.57 9.78
CA HIS A 134 12.19 -8.36 8.59
C HIS A 134 12.03 -9.87 8.74
N GLN A 135 11.22 -10.33 9.70
CA GLN A 135 11.00 -11.76 9.95
C GLN A 135 10.61 -12.55 8.68
N VAL A 136 9.83 -11.94 7.79
CA VAL A 136 9.44 -12.58 6.52
C VAL A 136 10.62 -12.90 5.60
N VAL A 137 11.76 -12.23 5.73
CA VAL A 137 12.97 -12.52 4.93
C VAL A 137 13.42 -13.95 5.16
N ASP A 138 13.51 -14.37 6.43
CA ASP A 138 13.95 -15.69 6.82
C ASP A 138 12.85 -16.74 6.56
N ASP A 139 11.61 -16.42 6.94
CA ASP A 139 10.46 -17.30 6.73
C ASP A 139 10.22 -17.61 5.25
N LEU A 140 10.42 -16.63 4.37
CA LEU A 140 10.24 -16.82 2.93
C LEU A 140 11.28 -17.77 2.33
N LEU A 141 12.51 -17.76 2.84
CA LEU A 141 13.56 -18.69 2.41
C LEU A 141 13.21 -20.12 2.78
N VAL A 142 12.69 -20.34 3.99
CA VAL A 142 12.24 -21.64 4.47
C VAL A 142 11.00 -22.12 3.72
N PHE A 143 9.99 -21.25 3.57
CA PHE A 143 8.79 -21.52 2.78
C PHE A 143 9.10 -21.99 1.36
N ARG A 144 10.07 -21.37 0.69
CA ARG A 144 10.49 -21.76 -0.66
C ARG A 144 11.13 -23.14 -0.72
N LYS A 145 11.89 -23.52 0.31
CA LYS A 145 12.43 -24.88 0.41
C LYS A 145 11.30 -25.88 0.54
N HIS A 146 10.34 -25.62 1.42
CA HIS A 146 9.15 -26.47 1.58
C HIS A 146 8.33 -26.58 0.29
N LEU A 147 8.18 -25.46 -0.44
CA LEU A 147 7.54 -25.43 -1.77
C LEU A 147 8.27 -26.30 -2.80
N ALA A 148 9.61 -26.25 -2.83
CA ALA A 148 10.41 -27.06 -3.76
C ALA A 148 10.33 -28.57 -3.47
N HIS A 149 10.07 -28.95 -2.22
CA HIS A 149 9.90 -30.35 -1.80
C HIS A 149 8.44 -30.83 -1.84
N ASN A 150 7.50 -30.01 -2.34
CA ASN A 150 6.07 -30.32 -2.40
C ASN A 150 5.39 -30.60 -1.05
N GLU A 151 5.97 -30.11 0.06
CA GLU A 151 5.44 -30.35 1.42
C GLU A 151 4.12 -29.59 1.69
N LEU A 152 3.84 -28.56 0.88
CA LEU A 152 2.61 -27.75 0.98
C LEU A 152 1.32 -28.53 0.67
N PHE A 153 1.41 -29.69 0.03
CA PHE A 153 0.23 -30.52 -0.27
C PHE A 153 -0.21 -31.37 0.93
N GLU A 154 0.58 -31.39 2.01
CA GLU A 154 0.23 -32.10 3.23
C GLU A 154 -0.60 -31.21 4.16
N ILE A 155 -1.77 -31.67 4.59
CA ILE A 155 -2.65 -30.89 5.48
C ILE A 155 -1.96 -30.55 6.82
N LEU A 156 -1.08 -31.43 7.31
CA LEU A 156 -0.33 -31.22 8.55
C LEU A 156 0.70 -30.09 8.44
N TYR A 157 1.15 -29.76 7.23
CA TYR A 157 2.09 -28.66 6.99
C TYR A 157 1.61 -27.35 7.60
N TYR A 158 0.33 -27.04 7.41
CA TYR A 158 -0.30 -25.80 7.88
C TYR A 158 -0.44 -25.72 9.40
N PHE A 159 -0.29 -26.83 10.12
CA PHE A 159 -0.30 -26.83 11.59
C PHE A 159 1.10 -26.81 12.20
N GLN A 160 2.13 -27.10 11.40
CA GLN A 160 3.50 -27.26 11.87
C GLN A 160 4.42 -26.11 11.46
N ASN A 161 4.12 -25.44 10.34
CA ASN A 161 4.99 -24.44 9.73
C ASN A 161 4.31 -23.06 9.76
N HIS A 162 4.91 -22.09 10.45
CA HIS A 162 4.37 -20.72 10.53
C HIS A 162 4.68 -19.88 9.29
N GLU A 163 5.63 -20.32 8.47
CA GLU A 163 6.18 -19.56 7.34
C GLU A 163 5.14 -19.24 6.27
N ILE A 164 4.20 -20.16 6.03
CA ILE A 164 3.10 -19.89 5.09
C ILE A 164 2.22 -18.73 5.56
N PHE A 165 1.93 -18.63 6.85
CA PHE A 165 1.12 -17.55 7.39
C PHE A 165 1.90 -16.23 7.41
N SER A 166 3.21 -16.28 7.66
CA SER A 166 4.11 -15.14 7.51
C SER A 166 4.09 -14.60 6.06
N VAL A 167 4.18 -15.50 5.07
CA VAL A 167 4.11 -15.16 3.64
C VAL A 167 2.74 -14.56 3.27
N ILE A 168 1.64 -15.15 3.75
CA ILE A 168 0.29 -14.61 3.51
C ILE A 168 0.13 -13.21 4.13
N LEU A 169 0.59 -13.05 5.37
CA LEU A 169 0.50 -11.79 6.10
C LEU A 169 1.29 -10.68 5.39
N GLN A 170 2.48 -11.00 4.90
CA GLN A 170 3.26 -10.07 4.07
C GLN A 170 2.58 -9.74 2.75
N GLY A 171 1.97 -10.74 2.08
CA GLY A 171 1.15 -10.50 0.90
C GLY A 171 0.03 -9.48 1.17
N LEU A 172 -0.67 -9.62 2.31
CA LEU A 172 -1.69 -8.67 2.76
C LEU A 172 -1.13 -7.27 3.01
N LEU A 173 0.10 -7.14 3.50
CA LEU A 173 0.76 -5.84 3.65
C LEU A 173 1.07 -5.21 2.29
N PHE A 174 1.53 -5.97 1.29
CA PHE A 174 1.75 -5.44 -0.06
C PHE A 174 0.46 -4.95 -0.75
N PHE A 175 -0.69 -5.52 -0.39
CA PHE A 175 -2.01 -5.05 -0.85
C PHE A 175 -2.32 -3.60 -0.41
N SER A 176 -1.56 -2.99 0.49
CA SER A 176 -1.80 -1.60 0.91
C SER A 176 -1.73 -0.62 -0.26
N SER A 177 -0.78 -0.83 -1.18
CA SER A 177 -0.64 -0.05 -2.42
C SER A 177 -1.85 -0.20 -3.35
N PHE A 178 -2.37 -1.43 -3.48
CA PHE A 178 -3.59 -1.72 -4.24
C PHE A 178 -4.77 -0.97 -3.62
N TYR A 179 -4.93 -1.05 -2.29
CA TYR A 179 -6.00 -0.35 -1.58
C TYR A 179 -5.93 1.17 -1.76
N MET A 180 -4.73 1.76 -1.71
CA MET A 180 -4.53 3.21 -1.91
C MET A 180 -5.08 3.68 -3.25
N ILE A 181 -4.81 2.95 -4.32
CA ILE A 181 -5.36 3.25 -5.65
C ILE A 181 -6.86 2.93 -5.65
N TRP A 182 -7.23 1.70 -5.33
CA TRP A 182 -8.60 1.19 -5.47
C TRP A 182 -9.64 2.01 -4.71
N ALA A 183 -9.34 2.40 -3.47
CA ALA A 183 -10.22 3.23 -2.66
C ALA A 183 -10.57 4.51 -3.42
N GLN A 184 -9.57 5.24 -3.92
CA GLN A 184 -9.80 6.53 -4.59
C GLN A 184 -10.52 6.39 -5.93
N PHE A 185 -10.23 5.34 -6.71
CA PHE A 185 -10.91 5.12 -7.99
C PHE A 185 -12.35 4.63 -7.83
N LYS A 186 -12.66 3.85 -6.78
CA LYS A 186 -14.05 3.46 -6.46
C LYS A 186 -14.86 4.64 -5.94
N TYR A 187 -14.25 5.56 -5.18
CA TYR A 187 -14.91 6.79 -4.73
C TYR A 187 -15.24 7.76 -5.88
N MET A 188 -14.50 7.75 -7.00
CA MET A 188 -14.89 8.48 -8.23
C MET A 188 -16.20 7.99 -8.86
N ARG A 189 -16.54 6.69 -8.72
CA ARG A 189 -17.79 6.12 -9.28
C ARG A 189 -19.04 6.41 -8.45
N LEU A 190 -18.87 6.65 -7.14
CA LEU A 190 -19.99 6.63 -6.19
C LEU A 190 -20.13 7.93 -5.39
N GLU A 191 -19.12 8.80 -5.33
CA GLU A 191 -19.06 9.91 -4.38
C GLU A 191 -18.84 11.30 -4.99
N SER A 192 -19.16 11.52 -6.27
CA SER A 192 -19.22 12.89 -6.83
C SER A 192 -20.15 13.83 -6.03
N ASN A 193 -20.97 13.31 -5.11
CA ASN A 193 -21.98 14.09 -4.41
C ASN A 193 -21.92 14.14 -2.86
N TYR A 194 -21.22 13.27 -2.09
CA TYR A 194 -21.54 13.22 -0.64
C TYR A 194 -20.45 12.99 0.42
N LYS A 195 -19.24 12.48 0.14
CA LYS A 195 -18.39 11.95 1.24
C LYS A 195 -16.95 12.46 1.32
N ALA A 196 -16.42 13.12 0.30
CA ALA A 196 -15.13 13.83 0.41
C ALA A 196 -15.25 15.15 1.22
N ARG A 197 -16.47 15.68 1.38
CA ARG A 197 -16.72 16.98 2.04
C ARG A 197 -16.58 16.95 3.56
N ASN A 198 -16.67 15.77 4.19
CA ASN A 198 -16.54 15.64 5.64
C ASN A 198 -15.16 15.07 6.00
N ILE A 199 -14.25 15.99 6.33
CA ILE A 199 -12.86 15.69 6.66
C ILE A 199 -12.73 14.77 7.89
N VAL A 200 -13.68 14.80 8.82
CA VAL A 200 -13.67 13.93 10.01
C VAL A 200 -13.81 12.46 9.61
N PHE A 201 -14.75 12.14 8.71
CA PHE A 201 -14.91 10.76 8.24
C PHE A 201 -13.71 10.25 7.45
N LEU A 202 -13.02 11.14 6.71
CA LEU A 202 -11.76 10.78 6.07
C LEU A 202 -10.71 10.36 7.11
N TRP A 203 -10.51 11.18 8.14
CA TRP A 203 -9.56 10.87 9.20
C TRP A 203 -9.87 9.56 9.91
N ILE A 204 -11.14 9.28 10.24
CA ILE A 204 -11.54 8.00 10.84
C ILE A 204 -11.15 6.82 9.93
N LYS A 205 -11.44 6.90 8.62
CA LYS A 205 -11.08 5.85 7.66
C LYS A 205 -9.57 5.66 7.56
N VAL A 206 -8.81 6.76 7.47
CA VAL A 206 -7.35 6.73 7.37
C VAL A 206 -6.75 6.11 8.63
N LEU A 207 -7.15 6.57 9.82
CA LEU A 207 -6.66 6.03 11.09
C LEU A 207 -7.01 4.56 11.25
N PHE A 208 -8.20 4.15 10.82
CA PHE A 208 -8.60 2.74 10.82
C PHE A 208 -7.69 1.89 9.92
N VAL A 209 -7.39 2.35 8.70
CA VAL A 209 -6.47 1.67 7.79
C VAL A 209 -5.06 1.60 8.39
N CYS A 210 -4.56 2.70 8.96
CA CYS A 210 -3.26 2.73 9.63
C CYS A 210 -3.21 1.75 10.81
N ALA A 211 -4.28 1.66 11.61
CA ALA A 211 -4.38 0.70 12.71
C ALA A 211 -4.36 -0.76 12.21
N ILE A 212 -5.04 -1.06 11.10
CA ILE A 212 -4.95 -2.39 10.46
C ILE A 212 -3.53 -2.67 9.98
N MET A 213 -2.86 -1.73 9.31
CA MET A 213 -1.49 -1.93 8.81
C MET A 213 -0.50 -2.20 9.95
N LEU A 214 -0.58 -1.41 11.03
CA LEU A 214 0.22 -1.63 12.23
C LEU A 214 -0.13 -2.96 12.92
N GLY A 215 -1.43 -3.28 13.02
CA GLY A 215 -1.92 -4.52 13.59
C GLY A 215 -1.44 -5.75 12.83
N LEU A 216 -1.47 -5.73 11.50
CA LEU A 216 -0.96 -6.81 10.66
C LEU A 216 0.56 -6.90 10.71
N SER A 217 1.27 -5.76 10.63
CA SER A 217 2.72 -5.73 10.55
C SER A 217 3.39 -6.08 11.88
N TRP A 218 2.94 -5.52 13.00
CA TRP A 218 3.54 -5.83 14.31
C TRP A 218 2.77 -6.93 15.05
N GLY A 219 1.46 -6.74 15.22
CA GLY A 219 0.62 -7.67 15.99
C GLY A 219 0.45 -9.04 15.32
N GLY A 220 0.31 -9.08 14.01
CA GLY A 220 0.12 -10.32 13.24
C GLY A 220 1.33 -11.25 13.38
N TYR A 221 2.54 -10.71 13.23
CA TYR A 221 3.77 -11.49 13.40
C TYR A 221 3.98 -11.93 14.86
N ALA A 222 3.69 -11.07 15.83
CA ALA A 222 3.74 -11.46 17.24
C ALA A 222 2.76 -12.59 17.58
N LEU A 223 1.56 -12.59 16.98
CA LEU A 223 0.58 -13.66 17.14
C LEU A 223 1.04 -14.97 16.49
N LEU A 224 1.71 -14.91 15.34
CA LEU A 224 2.29 -16.10 14.70
C LEU A 224 3.36 -16.74 15.58
N ASP A 225 4.26 -15.94 16.14
CA ASP A 225 5.30 -16.42 17.07
C ASP A 225 4.69 -17.11 18.30
N MET A 226 3.61 -16.55 18.86
CA MET A 226 2.89 -17.14 19.99
C MET A 226 2.18 -18.45 19.60
N ALA A 227 1.54 -18.49 18.43
CA ALA A 227 0.72 -19.63 18.00
C ALA A 227 1.57 -20.87 17.67
N TYR A 228 2.75 -20.67 17.08
CA TYR A 228 3.64 -21.76 16.64
C TYR A 228 4.81 -22.04 17.60
N TYR A 229 4.83 -21.37 18.76
CA TYR A 229 5.86 -21.53 19.79
C TYR A 229 7.29 -21.44 19.22
N VAL A 230 7.53 -20.43 18.38
CA VAL A 230 8.83 -20.22 17.73
C VAL A 230 9.83 -19.78 18.81
N LYS A 231 10.62 -20.71 19.33
CA LYS A 231 11.78 -20.39 20.17
C LYS A 231 12.83 -19.72 19.29
N ARG A 232 12.91 -18.38 19.36
CA ARG A 232 14.01 -17.59 18.82
C ARG A 232 15.31 -17.87 19.57
#